data_AF-A0A5D4RIB8-F1
#
_entry.id   AF-A0A5D4RIB8-F1
#
_cell.length_a   1.000
_cell.length_b   1.000
_cell.length_c   1.000
_cell.angle_alpha   90.00
_cell.angle_beta   90.00
_cell.angle_gamma   90.00
#
_symmetry.space_group_name_H-M   'P 1'
#
loop_
_entity.id
_entity.type
_entity.pdbx_description
1 polymer ?
#
loop_
_entity_poly.entity_id
_entity_poly.type
_entity_poly.pdbx_seq_one_letter_code
_entity_poly.pdbx_strand_id
1 'polypeptide(L)'
;MMAKQKYWNGSSWEVIGSDAGKVDVTDSANFYAGSNVEGALAEIGAGAMRQLRTAKSSKDANGVYTVVEYRRKTDNTLFARSTLSGGTAPQYTTRTINYYSTNGTTVLKTDTFTINYDSDGDWVSEV
;
A
#
# COMPACT_ATOMS: atom_id res chain seq x y z
N MET A 1 -27.86 21.18 -28.60
CA MET A 1 -27.85 20.16 -27.52
C MET A 1 -26.75 19.16 -27.82
N MET A 2 -25.91 18.80 -26.85
CA MET A 2 -24.94 17.72 -27.05
C MET A 2 -25.66 16.37 -26.97
N ALA A 3 -25.41 15.49 -27.93
CA ALA A 3 -25.94 14.12 -27.90
C ALA A 3 -25.23 13.36 -26.77
N LYS A 4 -26.01 12.85 -25.80
CA LYS A 4 -25.49 11.93 -24.79
C LYS A 4 -25.60 10.50 -25.31
N GLN A 5 -24.58 9.69 -25.07
CA GLN A 5 -24.61 8.27 -25.38
C GLN A 5 -25.64 7.60 -24.44
N LYS A 6 -26.53 6.79 -25.01
CA LYS A 6 -27.62 6.12 -24.27
C LYS A 6 -27.56 4.61 -24.52
N TYR A 7 -28.04 3.82 -23.58
CA TYR A 7 -28.26 2.38 -23.75
C TYR A 7 -29.72 2.02 -23.49
N TRP A 8 -30.21 0.95 -24.12
CA TRP A 8 -31.55 0.43 -23.92
C TRP A 8 -31.52 -0.67 -22.85
N ASN A 9 -32.31 -0.54 -21.78
CA ASN A 9 -32.33 -1.50 -20.67
C ASN A 9 -33.44 -2.58 -20.82
N GLY A 10 -34.18 -2.58 -21.94
CA GLY A 10 -35.35 -3.44 -22.15
C GLY A 10 -36.69 -2.72 -22.05
N SER A 11 -36.74 -1.57 -21.38
CA SER A 11 -37.97 -0.79 -21.12
C SER A 11 -37.83 0.71 -21.43
N SER A 12 -36.62 1.27 -21.32
CA SER A 12 -36.34 2.68 -21.58
C SER A 12 -34.90 2.92 -22.03
N TRP A 13 -34.67 4.07 -22.68
CA TRP A 13 -33.33 4.56 -23.01
C TRP A 13 -32.76 5.35 -21.83
N GLU A 14 -31.70 4.83 -21.21
CA GLU A 14 -30.98 5.49 -20.12
C GLU A 14 -29.70 6.16 -20.63
N VAL A 15 -29.29 7.25 -19.99
CA VAL A 15 -28.06 7.99 -20.30
C VAL A 15 -26.87 7.30 -19.65
N ILE A 16 -25.81 7.04 -20.43
CA ILE A 16 -24.53 6.55 -19.91
C ILE A 16 -23.76 7.71 -19.26
N GLY A 17 -23.14 7.47 -18.11
CA GLY A 17 -22.16 8.38 -17.51
C GLY A 17 -22.71 9.66 -16.89
N SER A 18 -23.98 9.70 -16.48
CA SER A 18 -24.50 10.78 -15.63
C SER A 18 -23.99 10.69 -14.18
N ASP A 19 -23.63 9.49 -13.73
CA ASP A 19 -23.25 9.17 -12.37
C ASP A 19 -21.98 8.31 -12.39
N ALA A 20 -20.99 8.65 -11.55
CA ALA A 20 -19.71 7.93 -11.52
C ALA A 20 -19.87 6.44 -11.17
N GLY A 21 -20.85 6.09 -10.33
CA GLY A 21 -21.16 4.69 -9.98
C GLY A 21 -21.70 3.83 -11.14
N LYS A 22 -22.07 4.43 -12.28
CA LYS A 22 -22.52 3.73 -13.49
C LYS A 22 -21.44 3.62 -14.58
N VAL A 23 -20.25 4.15 -14.33
CA VAL A 23 -19.13 4.07 -15.25
C VAL A 23 -18.21 2.95 -14.75
N ASP A 24 -18.27 1.80 -15.42
CA ASP A 24 -17.41 0.67 -15.10
C ASP A 24 -15.93 1.00 -15.32
N VAL A 25 -15.07 0.41 -14.50
CA VAL A 25 -13.61 0.54 -14.62
C VAL A 25 -13.04 -0.81 -15.02
N THR A 26 -12.31 -0.83 -16.13
CA THR A 26 -11.47 -1.99 -16.47
C THR A 26 -10.16 -1.89 -15.71
N ASP A 27 -9.99 -2.69 -14.66
CA ASP A 27 -8.79 -2.72 -13.84
C ASP A 27 -8.02 -4.03 -14.00
N SER A 28 -7.41 -4.23 -15.17
CA SER A 28 -6.66 -5.45 -15.48
C SER A 28 -5.44 -5.68 -14.59
N ALA A 29 -4.99 -4.66 -13.86
CA ALA A 29 -3.85 -4.72 -12.95
C ALA A 29 -4.27 -4.85 -11.47
N ASN A 30 -5.57 -4.87 -11.17
CA ASN A 30 -6.13 -4.96 -9.81
C ASN A 30 -5.57 -3.90 -8.85
N PHE A 31 -5.44 -2.66 -9.31
CA PHE A 31 -5.03 -1.53 -8.48
C PHE A 31 -6.13 -1.06 -7.52
N TYR A 32 -7.40 -1.28 -7.87
CA TYR A 32 -8.58 -0.89 -7.12
C TYR A 32 -9.53 -2.09 -6.96
N ALA A 33 -10.27 -2.16 -5.85
CA ALA A 33 -11.30 -3.18 -5.68
C ALA A 33 -12.65 -2.76 -6.29
N GLY A 34 -12.88 -1.45 -6.44
CA GLY A 34 -14.07 -0.85 -7.01
C GLY A 34 -14.21 -1.17 -8.50
N SER A 35 -15.38 -1.69 -8.89
CA SER A 35 -15.69 -2.03 -10.28
C SER A 35 -16.18 -0.83 -11.11
N ASN A 36 -16.36 0.33 -10.49
CA ASN A 36 -16.80 1.57 -11.13
C ASN A 36 -15.98 2.78 -10.65
N VAL A 37 -16.13 3.91 -11.35
CA VAL A 37 -15.36 5.13 -11.08
C VAL A 37 -15.56 5.63 -9.65
N GLU A 38 -16.78 5.52 -9.10
CA GLU A 38 -17.07 5.96 -7.75
C GLU A 38 -16.36 5.11 -6.68
N GLY A 39 -16.40 3.79 -6.80
CA GLY A 39 -15.71 2.87 -5.91
C GLY A 39 -14.18 3.04 -5.96
N ALA A 40 -13.62 3.11 -7.17
CA ALA A 40 -12.19 3.34 -7.35
C ALA A 40 -11.75 4.70 -6.77
N LEU A 41 -12.55 5.77 -6.95
CA LEU A 41 -12.24 7.08 -6.39
C LEU A 41 -12.40 7.12 -4.87
N ALA A 42 -13.40 6.43 -4.32
CA ALA A 42 -13.56 6.28 -2.87
C ALA A 42 -12.35 5.59 -2.25
N GLU A 43 -11.75 4.60 -2.93
CA GLU A 43 -10.52 3.95 -2.48
C GLU A 43 -9.29 4.85 -2.55
N ILE A 44 -9.17 5.70 -3.57
CA ILE A 44 -8.12 6.72 -3.62
C ILE A 44 -8.29 7.71 -2.47
N GLY A 45 -9.53 8.17 -2.24
CA GLY A 45 -9.87 9.06 -1.13
C GLY A 45 -9.62 8.42 0.25
N ALA A 46 -9.96 7.15 0.42
CA ALA A 46 -9.68 6.38 1.64
C ALA A 46 -8.18 6.04 1.79
N GLY A 47 -7.47 5.88 0.67
CA GLY A 47 -6.03 5.69 0.60
C GLY A 47 -5.22 6.89 1.09
N ALA A 48 -5.85 8.06 1.23
CA ALA A 48 -5.27 9.21 1.92
C ALA A 48 -5.22 9.04 3.46
N MET A 49 -5.98 8.09 4.03
CA MET A 49 -5.93 7.68 5.44
C MET A 49 -5.60 6.19 5.57
N ARG A 50 -4.38 5.79 5.15
CA ARG A 50 -3.88 4.41 5.32
C ARG A 50 -3.81 4.02 6.79
N GLN A 51 -4.88 3.42 7.32
CA GLN A 51 -4.84 2.80 8.63
C GLN A 51 -4.10 1.46 8.54
N LEU A 52 -2.89 1.42 9.07
CA LEU A 52 -2.07 0.21 9.13
C LEU A 52 -2.04 -0.34 10.56
N ARG A 53 -1.91 -1.66 10.69
CA ARG A 53 -1.49 -2.33 11.92
C ARG A 53 0.00 -2.61 11.83
N THR A 54 0.69 -2.55 12.95
CA THR A 54 2.12 -2.82 13.04
C THR A 54 2.36 -4.06 13.89
N ALA A 55 3.13 -5.01 13.36
CA ALA A 55 3.61 -6.16 14.10
C ALA A 55 5.14 -6.18 14.05
N LYS A 56 5.79 -6.44 15.20
CA LYS A 56 7.25 -6.52 15.31
C LYS A 56 7.65 -7.96 15.65
N SER A 57 8.71 -8.46 15.03
CA SER A 57 9.22 -9.82 15.25
C SER A 57 10.76 -9.83 15.19
N SER A 58 11.34 -11.00 15.43
CA SER A 58 12.80 -11.21 15.39
C SER A 58 13.57 -10.27 16.32
N LYS A 59 13.20 -10.26 17.61
CA LYS A 59 13.93 -9.52 18.65
C LYS A 59 15.29 -10.18 18.89
N ASP A 60 16.36 -9.42 18.78
CA ASP A 60 17.71 -9.90 19.06
C ASP A 60 18.08 -9.85 20.56
N ALA A 61 19.30 -10.28 20.89
CA ALA A 61 19.81 -10.28 22.26
C ALA A 61 19.98 -8.87 22.87
N ASN A 62 20.11 -7.84 22.04
CA ASN A 62 20.17 -6.43 22.46
C ASN A 62 18.77 -5.80 22.57
N GLY A 63 17.73 -6.57 22.28
CA GLY A 63 16.34 -6.16 22.39
C GLY A 63 15.79 -5.41 21.17
N VAL A 64 16.51 -5.40 20.05
CA VAL A 64 16.08 -4.75 18.81
C VAL A 64 15.24 -5.71 17.98
N TYR A 65 14.03 -5.28 17.58
CA TYR A 65 13.20 -6.04 16.64
C TYR A 65 13.66 -5.76 15.20
N THR A 66 14.23 -6.76 14.55
CA THR A 66 14.82 -6.60 13.20
C THR A 66 13.79 -6.69 12.07
N VAL A 67 12.56 -7.12 12.36
CA VAL A 67 11.48 -7.18 11.38
C VAL A 67 10.26 -6.42 11.88
N VAL A 68 9.73 -5.53 11.02
CA VAL A 68 8.47 -4.81 11.24
C VAL A 68 7.56 -5.02 10.03
N GLU A 69 6.38 -5.58 10.27
CA GLU A 69 5.34 -5.74 9.27
C GLU A 69 4.25 -4.68 9.45
N TYR A 70 3.90 -4.04 8.34
CA TYR A 70 2.77 -3.12 8.24
C TYR A 70 1.65 -3.83 7.46
N ARG A 71 0.51 -4.03 8.12
CA ARG A 71 -0.63 -4.77 7.56
C ARG A 71 -1.82 -3.86 7.36
N ARG A 72 -2.53 -4.03 6.25
CA ARG A 72 -3.76 -3.27 5.95
C ARG A 72 -4.81 -3.63 7.00
N LYS A 73 -5.47 -2.62 7.60
CA LYS A 73 -6.52 -2.90 8.61
C LYS A 73 -7.76 -3.58 8.05
N THR A 74 -8.04 -3.37 6.76
CA THR A 74 -9.24 -3.85 6.07
C THR A 74 -9.28 -5.37 5.96
N ASP A 75 -8.15 -6.00 5.64
CA ASP A 75 -8.06 -7.43 5.30
C ASP A 75 -6.85 -8.15 5.91
N ASN A 76 -6.03 -7.43 6.70
CA ASN A 76 -4.81 -7.93 7.33
C ASN A 76 -3.70 -8.39 6.35
N THR A 77 -3.84 -8.08 5.05
CA THR A 77 -2.81 -8.36 4.05
C THR A 77 -1.56 -7.51 4.31
N LEU A 78 -0.39 -8.03 3.92
CA LEU A 78 0.87 -7.33 4.11
C LEU A 78 0.94 -6.14 3.15
N PHE A 79 1.12 -4.94 3.68
CA PHE A 79 1.35 -3.73 2.89
C PHE A 79 2.85 -3.49 2.69
N ALA A 80 3.62 -3.58 3.78
CA ALA A 80 5.07 -3.44 3.73
C ALA A 80 5.75 -4.29 4.80
N ARG A 81 6.98 -4.73 4.53
CA ARG A 81 7.87 -5.36 5.49
C ARG A 81 9.20 -4.62 5.51
N SER A 82 9.57 -4.14 6.68
CA SER A 82 10.87 -3.56 6.98
C SER A 82 11.76 -4.62 7.64
N THR A 83 12.99 -4.77 7.16
CA THR A 83 13.99 -5.68 7.72
C THR A 83 15.30 -4.93 7.93
N LEU A 84 15.85 -5.01 9.14
CA LEU A 84 17.17 -4.53 9.50
C LEU A 84 18.21 -5.63 9.25
N SER A 85 19.34 -5.26 8.65
CA SER A 85 20.46 -6.15 8.35
C SER A 85 21.78 -5.38 8.29
N GLY A 86 22.89 -6.09 8.08
CA GLY A 86 24.23 -5.51 8.09
C GLY A 86 24.66 -5.05 9.48
N GLY A 87 25.84 -4.44 9.57
CA GLY A 87 26.40 -3.92 10.81
C GLY A 87 26.57 -4.98 11.91
N THR A 88 26.58 -4.49 13.15
CA THR A 88 26.64 -5.31 14.36
C THR A 88 25.58 -4.81 15.32
N ALA A 89 24.71 -5.70 15.78
CA ALA A 89 23.65 -5.35 16.73
C ALA A 89 24.23 -4.64 17.97
N PRO A 90 23.60 -3.56 18.46
CA PRO A 90 22.29 -3.05 18.05
C PRO A 90 22.30 -2.11 16.81
N GLN A 91 23.47 -1.84 16.22
CA GLN A 91 23.65 -0.87 15.13
C GLN A 91 23.67 -1.56 13.76
N TYR A 92 22.47 -1.82 13.25
CA TYR A 92 22.27 -2.35 11.90
C TYR A 92 22.50 -1.24 10.86
N THR A 93 23.29 -1.51 9.82
CA THR A 93 23.65 -0.48 8.83
C THR A 93 22.75 -0.46 7.60
N THR A 94 21.79 -1.38 7.51
CA THR A 94 20.90 -1.50 6.35
C THR A 94 19.47 -1.72 6.77
N ARG A 95 18.55 -0.99 6.15
CA ARG A 95 17.11 -1.26 6.21
C ARG A 95 16.55 -1.51 4.83
N THR A 96 15.89 -2.64 4.65
CA THR A 96 15.17 -2.96 3.41
C THR A 96 13.68 -2.93 3.67
N ILE A 97 12.95 -2.15 2.87
CA ILE A 97 11.49 -2.10 2.87
C ILE A 97 10.96 -2.71 1.57
N ASN A 98 10.26 -3.83 1.70
CA ASN A 98 9.49 -4.40 0.60
C ASN A 98 8.04 -3.93 0.70
N TYR A 99 7.52 -3.32 -0.36
CA TYR A 99 6.11 -2.96 -0.52
C TYR A 99 5.39 -4.00 -1.35
N TYR A 100 4.21 -4.39 -0.91
CA TYR A 100 3.46 -5.49 -1.49
C TYR A 100 2.16 -5.01 -2.14
N SER A 101 1.74 -5.73 -3.17
CA SER A 101 0.44 -5.51 -3.82
C SER A 101 -0.73 -5.78 -2.88
N THR A 102 -1.95 -5.56 -3.35
CA THR A 102 -3.20 -5.81 -2.59
C THR A 102 -3.32 -7.27 -2.16
N ASN A 103 -2.74 -8.22 -2.89
CA ASN A 103 -2.72 -9.64 -2.50
C ASN A 103 -1.84 -9.96 -1.28
N GLY A 104 -1.00 -9.00 -0.85
CA GLY A 104 -0.13 -9.14 0.32
C GLY A 104 1.09 -10.05 0.15
N THR A 105 1.39 -10.51 -1.07
CA THR A 105 2.49 -11.46 -1.34
C THR A 105 3.40 -11.01 -2.48
N THR A 106 2.86 -10.43 -3.55
CA THR A 106 3.64 -9.91 -4.67
C THR A 106 4.33 -8.61 -4.27
N VAL A 107 5.67 -8.58 -4.34
CA VAL A 107 6.45 -7.35 -4.13
C VAL A 107 6.28 -6.42 -5.33
N LEU A 108 5.86 -5.19 -5.09
CA LEU A 108 5.75 -4.13 -6.10
C LEU A 108 7.00 -3.24 -6.13
N LYS A 109 7.62 -3.02 -4.98
CA LYS A 109 8.77 -2.14 -4.83
C LYS A 109 9.64 -2.62 -3.67
N THR A 110 10.94 -2.50 -3.84
CA THR A 110 11.92 -2.68 -2.77
C THR A 110 12.74 -1.41 -2.68
N ASP A 111 12.75 -0.81 -1.49
CA ASP A 111 13.65 0.28 -1.15
C ASP A 111 14.69 -0.25 -0.16
N THR A 112 15.96 0.09 -0.38
CA THR A 112 17.05 -0.25 0.53
C THR A 112 17.73 1.03 0.94
N PHE A 113 17.89 1.21 2.25
CA PHE A 113 18.48 2.38 2.86
C PHE A 113 19.74 2.01 3.63
N THR A 114 20.75 2.85 3.54
CA THR A 114 21.92 2.81 4.42
C THR A 114 21.64 3.64 5.66
N ILE A 115 21.82 3.04 6.84
CA ILE A 115 21.62 3.70 8.13
C ILE A 115 22.96 4.27 8.59
N ASN A 116 22.97 5.56 8.92
CA ASN A 116 24.14 6.22 9.51
C ASN A 116 23.89 6.55 10.98
N TYR A 117 24.96 6.40 11.77
CA TYR A 117 24.97 6.65 13.20
C TYR A 117 25.97 7.77 13.54
N ASP A 118 25.75 8.48 14.63
CA ASP A 118 26.76 9.38 15.21
C ASP A 118 27.77 8.64 16.09
N SER A 119 28.65 9.39 16.76
CA SER A 119 29.70 8.84 17.63
C SER A 119 29.17 8.15 18.89
N ASP A 120 27.98 8.53 19.35
CA ASP A 120 27.33 7.94 20.52
C ASP A 120 26.53 6.68 20.13
N GLY A 121 26.41 6.47 18.83
CA GLY A 121 25.78 5.32 18.23
C GLY A 121 24.28 5.49 18.03
N ASP A 122 23.80 6.72 18.06
CA ASP A 122 22.41 7.06 17.79
C ASP A 122 22.15 7.14 16.29
N TRP A 123 21.01 6.62 15.87
CA TRP A 123 20.60 6.62 14.47
C TRP A 123 20.26 8.05 14.05
N VAL A 124 21.04 8.61 13.12
CA VAL A 124 20.86 10.00 12.67
C VAL A 124 20.27 10.14 11.26
N SER A 125 20.43 9.16 10.37
CA SER A 125 19.86 9.25 9.01
C SER A 125 19.70 7.90 8.31
N GLU A 126 18.84 7.89 7.29
CA GLU A 126 18.73 6.85 6.26
C GLU A 126 18.95 7.51 4.88
N VAL A 127 19.76 6.88 4.02
CA VAL A 127 20.02 7.32 2.64
C VAL A 127 19.76 6.24 1.61
#